data_AF-A0A2I0H102-F1
#
_entry.id   AF-A0A2I0H102-F1
#
_cell.length_a   1.000
_cell.length_b   1.000
_cell.length_c   1.000
_cell.angle_alpha   90.00
_cell.angle_beta   90.00
_cell.angle_gamma   90.00
#
_symmetry.space_group_name_H-M   'P 1'
#
loop_
_entity.id
_entity.type
_entity.pdbx_description
1 polymer ?
#
loop_
_entity_poly.entity_id
_entity_poly.type
_entity_poly.pdbx_seq_one_letter_code
_entity_poly.pdbx_strand_id
1 'polypeptide(L)' 'MHITTNQPLEDRKRHGEHIILSLTYIGRNSDSNNGIGLARLLEQWRRNNEKSGVTSALVVNDNYFIQNIEGPRPLINEI' A
#
# COMPACT_ATOMS: atom_id res chain seq x y z
N MET A 1 11.61 21.21 -33.52
CA MET A 1 12.50 20.59 -32.52
C MET A 1 11.70 19.57 -31.75
N HIS A 2 11.94 18.28 -31.98
CA HIS A 2 11.37 17.21 -31.15
C HIS A 2 12.34 17.03 -29.97
N ILE A 3 11.95 17.48 -28.77
CA ILE A 3 12.75 17.26 -27.57
C ILE A 3 12.36 15.87 -27.06
N THR A 4 13.14 14.86 -27.45
CA THR A 4 13.01 13.51 -26.91
C THR A 4 13.70 13.50 -25.55
N THR A 5 12.95 13.70 -24.47
CA THR A 5 13.49 13.62 -23.11
C THR A 5 13.77 12.16 -22.78
N ASN A 6 14.97 11.69 -23.13
CA ASN A 6 15.52 10.43 -22.64
C ASN A 6 15.92 10.61 -21.16
N GLN A 7 14.93 10.62 -20.27
CA GLN A 7 15.21 10.46 -18.84
C GLN A 7 15.66 9.01 -18.60
N PRO A 8 16.75 8.79 -17.85
CA PRO A 8 17.19 7.45 -17.49
C PRO A 8 16.07 6.70 -16.76
N LEU A 9 15.96 5.39 -16.98
CA LEU A 9 14.90 4.54 -16.41
C LEU A 9 14.80 4.63 -14.88
N GLU A 10 15.91 4.91 -14.18
CA GLU A 10 15.92 5.15 -12.73
C GLU A 10 15.13 6.40 -12.33
N ASP A 11 15.19 7.45 -13.13
CA ASP A 11 14.54 8.74 -12.86
C ASP A 11 13.02 8.66 -13.02
N ARG A 12 12.55 7.76 -13.92
CA ARG A 12 11.12 7.45 -14.05
C ARG A 12 10.57 6.71 -12.83
N LYS A 13 11.34 5.80 -12.23
CA LYS A 13 10.91 5.05 -11.03
C LYS A 13 10.77 5.95 -9.81
N ARG A 14 11.60 7.00 -9.72
CA ARG A 14 11.55 7.98 -8.63
C ARG A 14 10.54 9.12 -8.85
N HIS A 15 9.86 9.13 -9.99
CA HIS A 15 9.00 10.25 -10.38
C HIS A 15 7.76 10.37 -9.49
N GLY A 16 7.81 11.31 -8.55
CA GLY A 16 6.75 11.54 -7.58
C GLY A 16 6.98 10.85 -6.25
N GLU A 17 8.19 10.38 -5.92
CA GLU A 17 8.52 9.87 -4.58
C GLU A 17 8.27 10.91 -3.46
N HIS A 18 8.41 12.20 -3.79
CA HIS A 18 8.10 13.30 -2.88
C HIS A 18 6.58 13.54 -2.69
N ILE A 19 5.73 12.91 -3.50
CA ILE A 19 4.27 12.98 -3.37
C ILE A 19 3.83 11.81 -2.52
N ILE A 20 3.27 12.10 -1.35
CA ILE A 20 2.65 11.09 -0.50
C ILE A 20 1.20 10.91 -0.93
N LEU A 21 0.81 9.67 -1.20
CA LEU A 21 -0.58 9.28 -1.42
C LEU A 21 -1.12 8.57 -0.19
N SER A 22 -2.42 8.74 0.04
CA SER A 22 -3.20 8.03 1.04
C SER A 22 -4.31 7.28 0.32
N LEU A 23 -4.29 5.95 0.37
CA LEU A 23 -5.31 5.09 -0.23
C LEU A 23 -6.12 4.43 0.88
N THR A 24 -7.42 4.69 0.87
CA THR A 24 -8.37 4.06 1.80
C THR A 24 -9.34 3.16 1.04
N TYR A 25 -9.46 1.91 1.47
CA TYR A 25 -10.45 0.98 0.94
C TYR A 25 -11.19 0.25 2.05
N ILE A 26 -12.38 -0.22 1.69
CA ILE A 26 -13.29 -0.95 2.55
C ILE A 26 -13.59 -2.27 1.88
N GLY A 27 -13.35 -3.38 2.58
CA GLY A 27 -13.71 -4.70 2.11
C GLY A 27 -14.63 -5.41 3.08
N ARG A 28 -15.43 -6.35 2.55
CA ARG A 28 -16.29 -7.20 3.36
C ARG A 28 -15.45 -8.35 3.93
N ASN A 29 -15.56 -8.60 5.23
CA ASN A 29 -14.95 -9.75 5.86
C ASN A 29 -15.83 -10.98 5.56
N SER A 30 -15.30 -11.98 4.85
CA SER A 30 -16.00 -13.24 4.65
C SER A 30 -15.89 -14.11 5.90
N ASP A 31 -16.96 -14.81 6.26
CA ASP A 31 -17.09 -15.65 7.48
C ASP A 31 -15.98 -16.72 7.66
N SER A 32 -15.09 -16.89 6.69
CA SER A 32 -13.98 -17.85 6.69
C SER A 32 -12.72 -17.40 7.45
N ASN A 33 -12.65 -16.16 7.93
CA ASN A 33 -11.43 -15.64 8.56
C ASN A 33 -11.35 -15.98 10.05
N ASN A 34 -10.96 -17.23 10.35
CA ASN A 34 -10.56 -17.67 11.69
C ASN A 34 -9.43 -16.77 12.21
N GLY A 35 -9.51 -16.30 13.46
CA GLY A 35 -8.62 -15.28 14.04
C GLY A 35 -7.10 -15.52 13.90
N ILE A 36 -6.64 -16.77 13.77
CA ILE A 36 -5.24 -17.12 13.49
C ILE A 36 -4.80 -16.67 12.08
N GLY A 37 -5.66 -16.84 11.08
CA GLY A 37 -5.38 -16.42 9.69
C GLY A 37 -5.27 -14.90 9.58
N LEU A 38 -6.19 -14.18 10.24
CA LEU A 38 -6.15 -12.73 10.31
C LEU A 38 -4.89 -12.22 11.03
N ALA A 39 -4.51 -12.82 12.17
CA ALA A 39 -3.30 -12.45 12.89
C ALA A 39 -2.01 -12.64 12.06
N ARG A 40 -1.93 -13.71 11.27
CA ARG A 40 -0.80 -13.95 10.35
C ARG A 40 -0.75 -12.94 9.21
N LEU A 41 -1.90 -12.63 8.61
CA LEU A 41 -2.01 -11.61 7.56
C LEU A 41 -1.54 -10.24 8.06
N LEU A 42 -2.00 -9.86 9.26
CA LEU A 42 -1.62 -8.61 9.93
C LEU A 42 -0.12 -8.51 10.18
N GLU A 43 0.52 -9.57 10.70
CA GLU A 43 1.96 -9.55 10.94
C GLU A 43 2.76 -9.49 9.62
N GLN A 44 2.29 -10.16 8.56
CA GLN A 44 2.93 -10.08 7.25
C GLN A 44 2.84 -8.65 6.68
N TRP A 45 1.68 -8.01 6.80
CA TRP A 45 1.52 -6.61 6.39
C TRP A 45 2.40 -5.66 7.21
N ARG A 46 2.48 -5.85 8.53
CA ARG A 46 3.36 -5.04 9.39
C ARG A 46 4.82 -5.09 8.91
N ARG A 47 5.34 -6.29 8.62
CA ARG A 47 6.73 -6.49 8.13
C ARG A 47 6.94 -5.89 6.74
N ASN A 48 5.96 -6.07 5.84
CA ASN A 48 6.05 -5.53 4.49
C ASN A 48 6.09 -4.01 4.50
N ASN A 49 5.22 -3.39 5.30
CA ASN A 49 5.12 -1.94 5.44
C ASN A 49 6.38 -1.33 6.05
N GLU A 50 6.93 -1.98 7.08
CA GLU A 50 8.22 -1.58 7.68
C GLU A 50 9.36 -1.65 6.66
N LYS A 51 9.40 -2.68 5.81
CA LYS A 51 10.42 -2.82 4.77
C LYS A 51 10.26 -1.81 3.62
N SER A 52 9.03 -1.47 3.25
CA SER A 52 8.73 -0.61 2.11
C SER A 52 8.63 0.88 2.46
N GLY A 53 8.67 1.24 3.75
CA GLY A 53 8.50 2.62 4.20
C GLY A 53 7.07 3.13 4.07
N VAL A 54 6.09 2.21 4.05
CA VAL A 54 4.65 2.51 4.01
C VAL A 54 4.11 2.59 5.43
N THR A 55 3.30 3.58 5.71
CA THR A 55 2.50 3.65 6.93
C THR A 55 1.10 3.15 6.65
N SER A 56 0.44 2.54 7.64
CA SER A 56 -0.90 2.00 7.42
C SER A 56 -1.69 1.89 8.72
N ALA A 57 -3.00 1.95 8.62
CA ALA A 57 -3.92 1.58 9.69
C ALA A 57 -4.95 0.58 9.15
N LEU A 58 -5.25 -0.45 9.93
CA LEU A 58 -6.32 -1.41 9.64
C LEU A 58 -7.27 -1.50 10.84
N VAL A 59 -8.57 -1.33 10.58
CA VAL A 59 -9.63 -1.62 11.53
C VAL A 59 -10.45 -2.78 10.97
N VAL A 60 -10.72 -3.78 11.80
CA VAL A 60 -11.47 -4.99 11.40
C VAL A 60 -12.60 -5.21 12.39
N ASN A 61 -13.76 -5.60 11.86
CA ASN A 61 -14.83 -6.23 12.61
C ASN A 61 -15.31 -7.48 11.87
N ASP A 62 -16.37 -8.10 12.39
CA ASP A 62 -16.88 -9.36 11.84
C ASP A 62 -17.41 -9.23 10.40
N ASN A 63 -17.82 -8.04 9.99
CA ASN A 63 -18.49 -7.81 8.70
C ASN A 63 -17.60 -7.10 7.68
N TYR A 64 -16.65 -6.29 8.14
CA TYR A 64 -15.87 -5.37 7.32
C TYR A 64 -14.46 -5.19 7.85
N PHE A 65 -13.57 -4.84 6.94
CA PHE A 65 -12.30 -4.24 7.25
C PHE A 65 -12.15 -2.92 6.50
N ILE A 66 -11.53 -1.95 7.16
CA ILE A 66 -11.21 -0.64 6.62
C ILE A 66 -9.70 -0.50 6.73
N GLN A 67 -9.03 -0.30 5.60
CA GLN A 67 -7.59 -0.11 5.56
C GLN A 67 -7.26 1.23 4.93
N ASN A 68 -6.31 1.91 5.55
CA ASN A 68 -5.60 3.01 4.97
C ASN A 68 -4.13 2.62 4.80
N ILE A 69 -3.54 2.98 3.65
CA ILE A 69 -2.11 2.88 3.39
C ILE A 69 -1.60 4.22 2.86
N GLU A 70 -0.42 4.62 3.34
CA GLU A 70 0.20 5.90 3.06
C GLU A 70 1.66 5.71 2.67
N GLY A 71 2.07 6.38 1.60
CA GLY A 71 3.44 6.28 1.12
C GLY A 71 3.69 7.02 -0.19
N PRO A 72 4.92 6.93 -0.72
CA PRO A 72 5.31 7.56 -1.97
C PRO A 72 4.43 7.11 -3.14
N ARG A 73 4.03 8.03 -4.03
CA ARG A 73 3.14 7.75 -5.16
C ARG A 73 3.56 6.55 -6.03
N PRO A 74 4.83 6.40 -6.43
CA PRO A 74 5.24 5.25 -7.23
C PRO A 74 5.01 3.92 -6.52
N LEU A 75 5.11 3.90 -5.20
CA LEU A 75 4.92 2.70 -4.39
C LEU A 75 3.44 2.37 -4.21
N ILE A 76 2.61 3.37 -3.89
CA ILE A 76 1.17 3.17 -3.71
C ILE A 76 0.48 2.75 -5.01
N ASN A 77 0.96 3.22 -6.17
CA ASN A 77 0.40 2.84 -7.47
C ASN A 77 0.65 1.36 -7.87
N GLU A 78 1.57 0.66 -7.20
CA GLU A 78 1.94 -0.74 -7.48
C GLU A 78 1.27 -1.73 -6.51
N ILE A 79 0.50 -1.23 -5.54
CA ILE A 79 -0.27 -2.03 -4.56
C ILE A 79 -1.65 -2.35 -5.13
#